data_AF-A0A7V5KZM4-F1
#
_entry.id   AF-A0A7V5KZM4-F1
#
_cell.length_a   1.000
_cell.length_b   1.000
_cell.length_c   1.000
_cell.angle_alpha   90.00
_cell.angle_beta   90.00
_cell.angle_gamma   90.00
#
_symmetry.space_group_name_H-M   'P 1'
#
loop_
_entity.id
_entity.type
_entity.pdbx_description
1 polymer ?
#
loop_
_entity_poly.entity_id
_entity_poly.type
_entity_poly.pdbx_seq_one_letter_code
_entity_poly.pdbx_strand_id
1 'polypeptide(L)'
;MKKYIVLSLLSCLVLANLEANELEYKGNIGIESSYIDHDIVGKRDKGNALRADLEFKQKTDNGQIVFNGKAIYDVDDKNRRYVDANDLYYKHEFENADLLIGRNTRFWGAMEFYNHTDAFNTKDWRDNPFDYDAKIGANNIAYTHYFDNSDLALIAKIGQERQRVQDQASVNNFLPANYSDDLQTQKGKNRPTLYLKYTGSAEETQFDYAVIYQNGYDEQRYLAP
;
A
#
# COMPACT_ATOMS: atom_id res chain seq x y z
N MET A 1 -29.33 10.15 39.80
CA MET A 1 -28.31 9.10 39.65
C MET A 1 -28.41 8.53 38.25
N LYS A 2 -27.44 8.86 37.37
CA LYS A 2 -27.43 8.41 35.98
C LYS A 2 -26.83 6.99 35.93
N LYS A 3 -27.60 6.02 35.46
CA LYS A 3 -27.13 4.66 35.21
C LYS A 3 -26.33 4.66 33.92
N TYR A 4 -25.02 4.40 34.02
CA TYR A 4 -24.21 4.08 32.84
C TYR A 4 -24.43 2.60 32.52
N ILE A 5 -25.04 2.34 31.37
CA ILE A 5 -25.04 1.02 30.74
C ILE A 5 -23.64 0.88 30.13
N VAL A 6 -22.79 0.08 30.77
CA VAL A 6 -21.55 -0.40 30.17
C VAL A 6 -21.95 -1.39 29.08
N LEU A 7 -21.99 -0.93 27.83
CA LEU A 7 -22.12 -1.80 26.67
C LEU A 7 -20.74 -2.43 26.43
N SER A 8 -20.47 -3.55 27.11
CA SER A 8 -19.35 -4.44 26.80
C SER A 8 -19.65 -5.13 25.46
N LEU A 9 -19.22 -4.52 24.35
CA LEU A 9 -19.35 -5.12 23.03
C LEU A 9 -18.24 -6.16 22.82
N LEU A 10 -18.71 -7.40 22.95
CA LEU A 10 -18.17 -8.66 22.50
C LEU A 10 -17.60 -8.57 21.06
N SER A 11 -16.29 -8.79 20.90
CA SER A 11 -15.72 -9.33 19.66
C SER A 11 -14.36 -9.98 19.93
N CYS A 12 -14.33 -11.03 20.76
CA CYS A 12 -13.28 -12.03 20.60
C CYS A 12 -13.62 -12.79 19.32
N LEU A 13 -12.71 -12.68 18.33
CA LEU A 13 -12.75 -13.40 17.08
C LEU A 13 -13.16 -14.85 17.32
N VAL A 14 -14.27 -15.25 16.71
CA VAL A 14 -14.50 -16.65 16.35
C VAL A 14 -13.48 -16.93 15.24
N LEU A 15 -12.27 -17.33 15.63
CA LEU A 15 -11.38 -18.06 14.74
C LEU A 15 -12.06 -19.41 14.51
N ALA A 16 -12.90 -19.48 13.48
CA ALA A 16 -13.30 -20.76 12.93
C ALA A 16 -12.01 -21.52 12.62
N ASN A 17 -11.97 -22.79 13.04
CA ASN A 17 -10.90 -23.73 12.72
C ASN A 17 -10.72 -23.79 11.19
N LEU A 18 -9.87 -22.92 10.63
CA LEU A 18 -9.20 -23.23 9.40
C LEU A 18 -8.06 -24.15 9.80
N GLU A 19 -8.16 -25.40 9.34
CA GLU A 19 -6.98 -26.22 9.09
C GLU A 19 -6.16 -25.49 8.01
N ALA A 20 -5.44 -24.46 8.41
CA ALA A 20 -4.56 -23.70 7.56
C ALA A 20 -3.14 -24.23 7.77
N ASN A 21 -2.57 -24.76 6.69
CA ASN A 21 -1.12 -24.93 6.58
C ASN A 21 -0.46 -23.58 6.93
N GLU A 22 0.24 -23.55 8.06
CA GLU A 22 1.13 -22.47 8.51
C GLU A 22 0.55 -21.05 8.32
N LEU A 23 -0.41 -20.66 9.19
CA LEU A 23 -0.89 -19.29 9.29
C LEU A 23 0.10 -18.45 10.11
N GLU A 24 0.68 -17.45 9.47
CA GLU A 24 1.49 -16.41 10.12
C GLU A 24 0.66 -15.14 10.24
N TYR A 25 0.66 -14.50 11.40
CA TYR A 25 0.01 -13.20 11.58
C TYR A 25 0.82 -12.30 12.52
N LYS A 26 0.72 -11.00 12.28
CA LYS A 26 1.32 -9.94 13.08
C LYS A 26 0.35 -8.78 13.11
N GLY A 27 0.14 -8.19 14.28
CA GLY A 27 -0.74 -7.04 14.40
C GLY A 27 -0.21 -6.03 15.41
N ASN A 28 -0.58 -4.77 15.21
CA ASN A 28 -0.32 -3.69 16.15
C ASN A 28 -1.62 -2.90 16.36
N ILE A 29 -1.85 -2.44 17.59
CA ILE A 29 -2.87 -1.44 17.89
C ILE A 29 -2.18 -0.32 18.64
N GLY A 30 -2.41 0.91 18.21
CA GLY A 30 -1.76 2.10 18.74
C GLY A 30 -2.76 3.21 19.05
N ILE A 31 -2.40 4.06 20.01
CA ILE A 31 -3.06 5.34 20.25
C ILE A 31 -2.05 6.42 19.90
N GLU A 32 -2.44 7.35 19.03
CA GLU A 32 -1.68 8.53 18.67
C GLU A 32 -2.29 9.76 19.33
N SER A 33 -1.45 10.62 19.90
CA SER A 33 -1.83 11.93 20.38
C SER A 33 -0.78 12.95 19.96
N SER A 34 -1.23 14.06 19.38
CA SER A 34 -0.38 15.13 18.86
C SER A 34 -0.85 16.47 19.41
N TYR A 35 0.11 17.35 19.71
CA TYR A 35 -0.15 18.71 20.20
C TYR A 35 0.85 19.69 19.57
N ILE A 36 0.36 20.85 19.11
CA ILE A 36 1.15 21.94 18.56
C ILE A 36 1.01 23.15 19.48
N ASP A 37 2.11 23.57 20.10
CA ASP A 37 2.18 24.75 20.98
C ASP A 37 2.46 26.02 20.15
N HIS A 38 1.62 26.27 19.14
CA HIS A 38 1.70 27.45 18.28
C HIS A 38 0.37 27.72 17.58
N ASP A 39 -0.07 28.98 17.58
CA ASP A 39 -1.28 29.42 16.88
C ASP A 39 -1.02 29.52 15.38
N ILE A 40 -1.12 28.38 14.68
CA ILE A 40 -1.06 28.36 13.22
C ILE A 40 -2.47 28.61 12.69
N VAL A 41 -2.67 29.73 11.97
CA VAL A 41 -3.97 30.12 11.42
C VAL A 41 -4.58 28.97 10.60
N GLY A 42 -5.79 28.57 10.98
CA GLY A 42 -6.54 27.53 10.28
C GLY A 42 -6.15 26.10 10.63
N LYS A 43 -5.22 25.89 11.57
CA LYS A 43 -4.89 24.58 12.15
C LYS A 43 -5.57 24.36 13.50
N ARG A 44 -5.79 23.09 13.82
CA ARG A 44 -6.10 22.64 15.18
C ARG A 44 -4.81 22.55 15.99
N ASP A 45 -4.93 22.62 17.30
CA ASP A 45 -3.77 22.53 18.21
C ASP A 45 -3.53 21.10 18.69
N LYS A 46 -4.51 20.21 18.52
CA LYS A 46 -4.44 18.81 18.97
C LYS A 46 -5.07 17.84 17.98
N GLY A 47 -4.61 16.60 18.04
CA GLY A 47 -5.16 15.47 17.30
C GLY A 47 -5.02 14.19 18.09
N ASN A 48 -6.00 13.29 17.96
CA ASN A 48 -5.93 11.97 18.57
C ASN A 48 -6.46 10.94 17.59
N ALA A 49 -5.79 9.80 17.49
CA ALA A 49 -6.22 8.72 16.61
C ALA A 49 -5.99 7.36 17.25
N LEU A 50 -6.84 6.41 16.88
CA LEU A 50 -6.60 4.98 17.09
C LEU A 50 -6.07 4.40 15.78
N ARG A 51 -5.04 3.58 15.88
CA ARG A 51 -4.41 2.88 14.76
C ARG A 51 -4.49 1.39 14.98
N ALA A 52 -4.69 0.65 13.90
CA ALA A 52 -4.54 -0.79 13.88
C ALA A 52 -3.88 -1.22 12.59
N ASP A 53 -2.86 -2.06 12.69
CA ASP A 53 -2.18 -2.69 11.56
C ASP A 53 -2.31 -4.20 11.71
N LEU A 54 -2.55 -4.90 10.60
CA LEU A 54 -2.67 -6.34 10.57
C LEU A 54 -1.99 -6.88 9.31
N GLU A 55 -1.07 -7.80 9.52
CA GLU A 55 -0.44 -8.61 8.50
C GLU A 55 -0.82 -10.05 8.76
N PHE A 56 -1.24 -10.76 7.72
CA PHE A 56 -1.29 -12.21 7.78
C PHE A 56 -0.89 -12.83 6.45
N LYS A 57 -0.28 -13.99 6.56
CA LYS A 57 0.13 -14.82 5.44
C LYS A 57 -0.32 -16.24 5.71
N GLN A 58 -1.02 -16.82 4.76
CA GLN A 58 -1.50 -18.19 4.84
C GLN A 58 -0.91 -18.97 3.67
N LYS A 59 -0.16 -20.04 3.98
CA LYS A 59 0.28 -20.98 2.95
C LYS A 59 -0.87 -21.89 2.55
N THR A 60 -0.85 -22.30 1.30
CA THR A 60 -1.75 -23.27 0.68
C THR A 60 -0.89 -24.31 -0.03
N ASP A 61 -1.48 -25.41 -0.46
CA ASP A 61 -0.72 -26.49 -1.11
C ASP A 61 0.02 -26.04 -2.37
N ASN A 62 -0.52 -25.03 -3.08
CA ASN A 62 0.02 -24.54 -4.35
C ASN A 62 0.24 -23.01 -4.33
N GLY A 63 0.60 -22.44 -3.18
CA GLY A 63 0.90 -21.01 -3.09
C GLY A 63 0.52 -20.37 -1.76
N GLN A 64 0.14 -19.08 -1.78
CA GLN A 64 -0.10 -18.31 -0.56
C GLN A 64 -1.13 -17.20 -0.73
N ILE A 65 -1.85 -16.90 0.34
CA ILE A 65 -2.68 -15.70 0.50
C ILE A 65 -1.92 -14.74 1.41
N VAL A 66 -1.85 -13.47 1.01
CA VAL A 66 -1.20 -12.42 1.79
C VAL A 66 -2.16 -11.26 1.97
N PHE A 67 -2.20 -10.75 3.19
CA PHE A 67 -2.89 -9.53 3.56
C PHE A 67 -1.96 -8.65 4.39
N ASN A 68 -1.88 -7.38 4.02
CA ASN A 68 -1.32 -6.31 4.83
C ASN A 68 -2.35 -5.18 4.82
N GLY A 69 -2.87 -4.81 5.97
CA GLY A 69 -3.87 -3.75 6.07
C GLY A 69 -3.67 -2.89 7.29
N LYS A 70 -4.13 -1.65 7.16
CA LYS A 70 -4.10 -0.63 8.21
C LYS A 70 -5.44 0.06 8.32
N ALA A 71 -5.78 0.45 9.54
CA ALA A 71 -6.96 1.23 9.86
C ALA A 71 -6.58 2.38 10.78
N ILE A 72 -7.06 3.57 10.46
CA ILE A 72 -6.95 4.75 11.33
C ILE A 72 -8.33 5.31 11.59
N TYR A 73 -8.59 5.60 12.87
CA TYR A 73 -9.75 6.35 13.32
C TYR A 73 -9.28 7.61 14.05
N ASP A 74 -9.25 8.73 13.34
CA ASP A 74 -8.97 10.04 13.93
C ASP A 74 -10.23 10.65 14.55
N VAL A 75 -10.14 11.10 15.80
CA VAL A 75 -11.30 11.58 16.60
C VAL A 75 -11.92 12.84 15.99
N ASP A 76 -11.11 13.69 15.38
CA ASP A 76 -11.50 15.05 14.99
C ASP A 76 -11.42 15.27 13.47
N ASP A 77 -10.56 14.53 12.76
CA ASP A 77 -10.43 14.56 11.29
C ASP A 77 -11.23 13.42 10.64
N LYS A 78 -12.24 13.73 9.82
CA LYS A 78 -12.99 12.68 9.08
C LYS A 78 -12.25 12.19 7.83
N ASN A 79 -11.39 13.00 7.23
CA ASN A 79 -10.65 12.63 6.04
C ASN A 79 -9.47 11.71 6.37
N ARG A 80 -8.95 11.77 7.60
CA ARG A 80 -7.95 10.82 8.14
C ARG A 80 -8.56 9.56 8.78
N ARG A 81 -9.84 9.28 8.52
CA ARG A 81 -10.47 8.00 8.89
C ARG A 81 -10.48 7.09 7.68
N TYR A 82 -9.74 6.00 7.73
CA TYR A 82 -9.69 5.06 6.63
C TYR A 82 -9.37 3.64 7.09
N VAL A 83 -9.76 2.69 6.26
CA VAL A 83 -9.29 1.32 6.27
C VAL A 83 -8.70 1.08 4.89
N ASP A 84 -7.49 0.54 4.86
CA ASP A 84 -6.74 0.31 3.65
C ASP A 84 -6.14 -1.10 3.70
N ALA A 85 -6.34 -1.89 2.66
CA ALA A 85 -5.56 -3.09 2.44
C ALA A 85 -4.42 -2.69 1.53
N ASN A 86 -3.20 -2.60 2.04
CA ASN A 86 -2.04 -2.29 1.22
C ASN A 86 -1.71 -3.47 0.30
N ASP A 87 -1.73 -4.67 0.87
CA ASP A 87 -1.60 -5.93 0.14
C ASP A 87 -2.82 -6.80 0.43
N LEU A 88 -3.41 -7.36 -0.61
CA LEU A 88 -4.43 -8.40 -0.55
C LEU A 88 -4.38 -9.17 -1.85
N TYR A 89 -3.66 -10.28 -1.86
CA TYR A 89 -3.47 -11.06 -3.06
C TYR A 89 -3.38 -12.56 -2.78
N TYR A 90 -3.66 -13.32 -3.82
CA TYR A 90 -3.31 -14.73 -3.90
C TYR A 90 -2.17 -14.89 -4.90
N LYS A 91 -1.14 -15.66 -4.52
CA LYS A 91 -0.07 -16.08 -5.41
C LYS A 91 -0.12 -17.59 -5.53
N HIS A 92 -0.34 -18.08 -6.73
CA HIS A 92 -0.21 -19.49 -7.09
C HIS A 92 1.22 -19.76 -7.52
N GLU A 93 1.81 -20.81 -6.96
CA GLU A 93 3.21 -21.21 -7.19
C GLU A 93 3.20 -22.47 -8.07
N PHE A 94 3.79 -22.36 -9.26
CA PHE A 94 4.10 -23.49 -10.14
C PHE A 94 5.58 -23.87 -9.97
N GLU A 95 6.02 -24.94 -10.63
CA GLU A 95 7.42 -25.39 -10.55
C GLU A 95 8.43 -24.31 -10.96
N ASN A 96 8.18 -23.63 -12.09
CA ASN A 96 9.08 -22.60 -12.65
C ASN A 96 8.37 -21.27 -12.92
N ALA A 97 7.24 -21.02 -12.26
CA ALA A 97 6.49 -19.79 -12.47
C ALA A 97 5.60 -19.44 -11.28
N ASP A 98 5.24 -18.16 -11.17
CA ASP A 98 4.23 -17.67 -10.24
C ASP A 98 3.12 -16.93 -10.99
N LEU A 99 1.88 -17.09 -10.53
CA LEU A 99 0.75 -16.24 -10.91
C LEU A 99 0.22 -15.51 -9.68
N LEU A 100 0.32 -14.19 -9.66
CA LEU A 100 -0.25 -13.32 -8.64
C LEU A 100 -1.50 -12.63 -9.15
N ILE A 101 -2.57 -12.66 -8.36
CA ILE A 101 -3.81 -11.91 -8.61
C ILE A 101 -4.20 -11.18 -7.33
N GLY A 102 -4.41 -9.88 -7.45
CA GLY A 102 -4.92 -9.04 -6.37
C GLY A 102 -4.15 -7.74 -6.27
N ARG A 103 -4.09 -7.22 -5.05
CA ARG A 103 -3.40 -5.98 -4.76
C ARG A 103 -2.07 -6.27 -4.10
N ASN A 104 -0.97 -5.75 -4.63
CA ASN A 104 0.32 -5.87 -3.97
C ASN A 104 1.22 -4.66 -4.21
N THR A 105 2.09 -4.40 -3.24
CA THR A 105 3.26 -3.54 -3.33
C THR A 105 4.40 -4.36 -3.92
N ARG A 106 5.10 -3.82 -4.93
CA ARG A 106 6.14 -4.55 -5.68
C ARG A 106 7.47 -3.80 -5.62
N PHE A 107 8.50 -4.46 -5.13
CA PHE A 107 9.86 -3.92 -5.12
C PHE A 107 10.52 -4.07 -6.51
N TRP A 108 11.06 -2.99 -7.06
CA TRP A 108 11.75 -3.00 -8.36
C TRP A 108 13.28 -2.84 -8.27
N GLY A 109 13.89 -3.19 -7.13
CA GLY A 109 15.35 -3.15 -6.98
C GLY A 109 15.89 -1.72 -6.88
N ALA A 110 17.05 -1.48 -7.49
CA ALA A 110 17.76 -0.19 -7.43
C ALA A 110 16.94 1.01 -7.92
N MET A 111 15.86 0.79 -8.69
CA MET A 111 14.97 1.86 -9.15
C MET A 111 14.14 2.49 -8.01
N GLU A 112 13.96 1.80 -6.89
CA GLU A 112 13.28 2.35 -5.71
C GLU A 112 14.08 3.51 -5.10
N PHE A 113 15.41 3.51 -5.21
CA PHE A 113 16.28 4.54 -4.63
C PHE A 113 15.97 5.95 -5.15
N TYR A 114 15.51 6.04 -6.40
CA TYR A 114 15.15 7.31 -7.03
C TYR A 114 13.64 7.48 -7.20
N ASN A 115 12.81 6.66 -6.54
CA ASN A 115 11.34 6.69 -6.66
C ASN A 115 10.83 6.60 -8.12
N HIS A 116 11.62 6.04 -9.05
CA HIS A 116 11.17 5.84 -10.44
C HIS A 116 10.04 4.80 -10.52
N THR A 117 9.91 4.01 -9.47
CA THR A 117 8.94 2.94 -9.23
C THR A 117 7.59 3.43 -8.74
N ASP A 118 7.47 4.73 -8.45
CA ASP A 118 6.21 5.40 -8.07
C ASP A 118 5.12 5.27 -9.15
N ALA A 119 5.48 4.85 -10.36
CA ALA A 119 4.55 4.48 -11.41
C ALA A 119 3.71 3.23 -11.07
N PHE A 120 4.29 2.23 -10.40
CA PHE A 120 3.56 1.03 -9.98
C PHE A 120 3.01 1.18 -8.57
N ASN A 121 3.87 1.44 -7.56
CA ASN A 121 3.41 1.68 -6.19
C ASN A 121 3.27 3.18 -5.97
N THR A 122 2.05 3.70 -5.88
CA THR A 122 1.87 5.12 -5.62
C THR A 122 2.30 5.45 -4.19
N LYS A 123 2.97 6.59 -3.96
CA LYS A 123 3.26 7.07 -2.62
C LYS A 123 1.99 7.22 -1.77
N ASP A 124 2.06 6.88 -0.48
CA ASP A 124 1.00 7.12 0.49
C ASP A 124 1.12 8.51 1.11
N TRP A 125 0.18 9.39 0.77
CA TRP A 125 0.15 10.76 1.31
C TRP A 125 -0.72 10.91 2.55
N ARG A 126 -1.45 9.86 2.95
CA ARG A 126 -2.57 9.94 3.90
C ARG A 126 -2.14 10.00 5.36
N ASP A 127 -0.92 9.59 5.66
CA ASP A 127 -0.45 9.48 7.04
C ASP A 127 0.75 10.37 7.31
N ASN A 128 1.90 10.04 6.72
CA ASN A 128 3.10 10.85 6.79
C ASN A 128 3.61 11.18 5.38
N PRO A 129 3.35 12.40 4.86
CA PRO A 129 3.79 12.77 3.52
C PRO A 129 5.33 12.85 3.38
N PHE A 130 6.08 12.83 4.48
CA PHE A 130 7.55 12.81 4.49
C PHE A 130 8.15 11.42 4.61
N ASP A 131 7.31 10.39 4.80
CA ASP A 131 7.74 9.01 4.67
C ASP A 131 7.86 8.69 3.16
N TYR A 132 9.09 8.57 2.67
CA TYR A 132 9.35 8.28 1.26
C TYR A 132 9.17 6.80 0.93
N ASP A 133 9.23 5.93 1.94
CA ASP A 133 9.11 4.48 1.81
C ASP A 133 7.65 4.03 1.91
N ALA A 134 6.75 4.88 2.41
CA ALA A 134 5.32 4.64 2.43
C ALA A 134 4.74 4.58 1.01
N LYS A 135 4.50 3.36 0.53
CA LYS A 135 3.86 3.08 -0.76
C LYS A 135 2.51 2.40 -0.58
N ILE A 136 1.68 2.56 -1.60
CA ILE A 136 0.38 1.91 -1.73
C ILE A 136 0.45 0.84 -2.82
N GLY A 137 0.00 -0.37 -2.48
CA GLY A 137 -0.07 -1.48 -3.43
C GLY A 137 -1.02 -1.21 -4.60
N ALA A 138 -0.79 -1.88 -5.73
CA ALA A 138 -1.59 -1.73 -6.92
C ALA A 138 -2.41 -3.00 -7.21
N ASN A 139 -3.66 -2.83 -7.66
CA ASN A 139 -4.44 -3.95 -8.18
C ASN A 139 -3.82 -4.41 -9.49
N ASN A 140 -3.43 -5.68 -9.58
CA ASN A 140 -2.76 -6.21 -10.73
C ASN A 140 -2.96 -7.73 -10.89
N ILE A 141 -2.59 -8.19 -12.07
CA ILE A 141 -2.35 -9.60 -12.37
C ILE A 141 -0.90 -9.68 -12.87
N ALA A 142 -0.12 -10.58 -12.30
CA ALA A 142 1.28 -10.76 -12.69
C ALA A 142 1.58 -12.24 -12.91
N TYR A 143 2.17 -12.55 -14.05
CA TYR A 143 2.79 -13.84 -14.32
C TYR A 143 4.31 -13.65 -14.34
N THR A 144 5.03 -14.42 -13.54
CA THR A 144 6.50 -14.43 -13.53
C THR A 144 6.97 -15.83 -13.90
N HIS A 145 7.84 -15.94 -14.90
CA HIS A 145 8.54 -17.18 -15.22
C HIS A 145 9.97 -17.10 -14.72
N TYR A 146 10.44 -18.15 -14.06
CA TYR A 146 11.79 -18.23 -13.51
C TYR A 146 12.66 -19.10 -14.40
N PHE A 147 13.84 -18.59 -14.74
CA PHE A 147 14.95 -19.32 -15.32
C PHE A 147 16.04 -19.48 -14.25
N ASP A 148 17.13 -20.17 -14.59
CA ASP A 148 18.19 -20.48 -13.62
C ASP A 148 18.78 -19.25 -12.92
N ASN A 149 19.07 -18.18 -13.68
CA ASN A 149 19.68 -16.94 -13.17
C ASN A 149 18.91 -15.67 -13.57
N SER A 150 17.67 -15.81 -14.03
CA SER A 150 16.85 -14.69 -14.48
C SER A 150 15.36 -14.95 -14.33
N ASP A 151 14.55 -13.90 -14.40
CA ASP A 151 13.10 -13.99 -14.41
C ASP A 151 12.48 -13.03 -15.44
N LEU A 152 11.38 -13.47 -16.03
CA LEU A 152 10.56 -12.68 -16.95
C LEU A 152 9.17 -12.52 -16.37
N ALA A 153 8.74 -11.28 -16.13
CA ALA A 153 7.41 -10.96 -15.63
C ALA A 153 6.57 -10.16 -16.62
N LEU A 154 5.32 -10.61 -16.79
CA LEU A 154 4.25 -9.93 -17.49
C LEU A 154 3.23 -9.46 -16.46
N ILE A 155 3.04 -8.14 -16.36
CA ILE A 155 2.21 -7.55 -15.31
C ILE A 155 1.20 -6.60 -15.93
N ALA A 156 -0.07 -6.75 -15.56
CA ALA A 156 -1.14 -5.83 -15.90
C ALA A 156 -1.65 -5.15 -14.63
N LYS A 157 -1.36 -3.86 -14.48
CA LYS A 157 -1.93 -3.01 -13.43
C LYS A 157 -3.29 -2.49 -13.88
N ILE A 158 -4.29 -2.63 -13.01
CA ILE A 158 -5.70 -2.39 -13.34
C ILE A 158 -6.27 -1.32 -12.44
N GLY A 159 -6.75 -0.24 -13.06
CA GLY A 159 -7.40 0.86 -12.36
C GLY A 159 -6.43 1.68 -11.52
N GLN A 160 -6.91 2.85 -11.12
CA GLN A 160 -6.13 3.81 -10.38
C GLN A 160 -6.83 4.26 -9.11
N GLU A 161 -6.03 4.45 -8.08
CA GLU A 161 -6.52 4.82 -6.77
C GLU A 161 -6.69 6.32 -6.57
N ARG A 162 -7.76 6.68 -5.87
CA ARG A 162 -7.92 8.02 -5.32
C ARG A 162 -7.58 7.97 -3.84
N GLN A 163 -6.59 8.75 -3.44
CA GLN A 163 -6.26 8.93 -2.04
C GLN A 163 -6.98 10.16 -1.51
N ARG A 164 -7.64 10.04 -0.37
CA ARG A 164 -8.17 11.17 0.39
C ARG A 164 -7.14 11.50 1.46
N VAL A 165 -6.58 12.71 1.39
CA VAL A 165 -5.61 13.20 2.38
C VAL A 165 -6.33 13.90 3.53
N GLN A 166 -5.61 14.11 4.63
CA GLN A 166 -6.06 14.78 5.85
C GLN A 166 -6.70 16.15 5.56
N ASP A 167 -7.62 16.59 6.42
CA ASP A 167 -8.18 17.94 6.27
C ASP A 167 -7.10 19.03 6.45
N GLN A 168 -7.34 20.23 5.89
CA GLN A 168 -6.37 21.33 5.98
C GLN A 168 -6.11 21.76 7.43
N ALA A 169 -7.12 21.63 8.30
CA ALA A 169 -7.04 22.00 9.71
C ALA A 169 -6.29 20.97 10.57
N SER A 170 -5.92 19.82 10.03
CA SER A 170 -5.29 18.74 10.77
C SER A 170 -3.90 19.13 11.23
N VAL A 171 -3.60 18.83 12.51
CA VAL A 171 -2.23 18.88 13.06
C VAL A 171 -1.28 17.98 12.28
N ASN A 172 -1.81 16.95 11.63
CA ASN A 172 -1.05 15.96 10.87
C ASN A 172 -1.02 16.24 9.36
N ASN A 173 -1.56 17.37 8.90
CA ASN A 173 -1.48 17.76 7.50
C ASN A 173 -0.31 18.72 7.27
N PHE A 174 0.75 18.22 6.64
CA PHE A 174 1.95 18.98 6.32
C PHE A 174 2.08 19.31 4.83
N LEU A 175 1.06 18.98 4.03
CA LEU A 175 1.05 19.26 2.61
C LEU A 175 0.78 20.76 2.37
N PRO A 176 1.35 21.36 1.30
CA PRO A 176 0.97 22.70 0.88
C PRO A 176 -0.54 22.76 0.61
N ALA A 177 -1.13 23.93 0.81
CA ALA A 177 -2.56 24.12 0.57
C ALA A 177 -2.88 23.83 -0.90
N ASN A 178 -3.85 22.93 -1.13
CA ASN A 178 -4.39 22.53 -2.44
C ASN A 178 -3.56 21.52 -3.25
N TYR A 179 -3.13 20.41 -2.65
CA TYR A 179 -2.83 19.23 -3.46
C TYR A 179 -4.13 18.67 -4.07
N SER A 180 -4.44 19.11 -5.30
CA SER A 180 -5.60 18.67 -6.08
C SER A 180 -5.19 18.18 -7.47
N ASP A 181 -3.97 17.64 -7.59
CA ASP A 181 -3.47 17.20 -8.89
C ASP A 181 -4.23 15.96 -9.38
N ASP A 182 -4.69 16.07 -10.61
CA ASP A 182 -5.29 14.99 -11.36
C ASP A 182 -4.25 14.37 -12.29
N LEU A 183 -4.31 13.05 -12.42
CA LEU A 183 -3.40 12.33 -13.30
C LEU A 183 -3.68 12.64 -14.77
N GLN A 184 -2.60 12.88 -15.50
CA GLN A 184 -2.63 13.12 -16.93
C GLN A 184 -2.74 11.78 -17.66
N THR A 185 -3.94 11.23 -17.77
CA THR A 185 -4.19 10.00 -18.52
C THR A 185 -4.60 10.34 -19.97
N GLN A 186 -3.88 9.86 -20.97
CA GLN A 186 -4.24 10.10 -22.38
C GLN A 186 -5.54 9.41 -22.82
N LYS A 187 -5.94 8.31 -22.15
CA LYS A 187 -7.04 7.42 -22.59
C LYS A 187 -8.06 7.05 -21.50
N GLY A 188 -7.84 7.47 -20.25
CA GLY A 188 -8.76 7.24 -19.12
C GLY A 188 -8.16 6.46 -17.94
N LYS A 189 -8.72 6.68 -16.75
CA LYS A 189 -8.26 6.15 -15.44
C LYS A 189 -8.36 4.62 -15.29
N ASN A 190 -9.07 3.94 -16.19
CA ASN A 190 -9.27 2.49 -16.16
C ASN A 190 -8.48 1.75 -17.26
N ARG A 191 -7.71 2.47 -18.10
CA ARG A 191 -6.84 1.81 -19.07
C ARG A 191 -5.78 1.03 -18.29
N PRO A 192 -5.58 -0.27 -18.54
CA PRO A 192 -4.53 -1.00 -17.85
C PRO A 192 -3.15 -0.48 -18.25
N THR A 193 -2.22 -0.50 -17.30
CA THR A 193 -0.79 -0.31 -17.56
C THR A 193 -0.13 -1.67 -17.63
N LEU A 194 0.54 -1.95 -18.74
CA LEU A 194 1.25 -3.20 -18.97
C LEU A 194 2.73 -3.01 -18.67
N TYR A 195 3.32 -3.96 -17.98
CA TYR A 195 4.75 -4.03 -17.73
C TYR A 195 5.30 -5.35 -18.26
N LEU A 196 6.43 -5.26 -18.94
CA LEU A 196 7.31 -6.38 -19.26
C LEU A 196 8.61 -6.14 -18.48
N LYS A 197 8.92 -7.03 -17.55
CA LYS A 197 10.14 -6.95 -16.74
C LYS A 197 11.00 -8.17 -17.03
N TYR A 198 12.28 -7.94 -17.29
CA TYR A 198 13.29 -8.98 -17.29
C TYR A 198 14.36 -8.61 -16.25
N THR A 199 14.64 -9.51 -15.33
CA THR A 199 15.71 -9.35 -14.34
C THR A 199 16.64 -10.54 -14.39
N GLY A 200 17.91 -10.33 -14.07
CA GLY A 200 18.86 -11.42 -13.98
C GLY A 200 20.17 -11.00 -13.33
N SER A 201 20.98 -12.01 -13.05
CA SER A 201 22.26 -11.85 -12.37
C SER A 201 23.35 -12.59 -13.15
N ALA A 202 24.46 -11.88 -13.38
CA ALA A 202 25.68 -12.45 -13.95
C ALA A 202 26.65 -12.77 -12.81
N GLU A 203 26.58 -14.01 -12.31
CA GLU A 203 27.26 -14.47 -11.09
C GLU A 203 28.78 -14.27 -11.14
N GLU A 204 29.41 -14.55 -12.29
CA GLU A 204 30.86 -14.41 -12.47
C GLU A 204 31.34 -12.96 -12.24
N THR A 205 30.49 -11.99 -12.55
CA THR A 205 30.78 -10.56 -12.45
C THR A 205 30.09 -9.88 -11.26
N GLN A 206 29.28 -10.61 -10.49
CA GLN A 206 28.41 -10.08 -9.43
C GLN A 206 27.59 -8.87 -9.89
N PHE A 207 27.02 -8.97 -11.09
CA PHE A 207 26.29 -7.89 -11.72
C PHE A 207 24.82 -8.23 -11.87
N ASP A 208 23.97 -7.46 -11.21
CA ASP A 208 22.52 -7.56 -11.32
C ASP A 208 21.99 -6.52 -12.30
N TYR A 209 21.03 -6.92 -13.14
CA TYR A 209 20.41 -6.04 -14.10
C TYR A 209 18.90 -6.22 -14.16
N ALA A 210 18.21 -5.14 -14.50
CA ALA A 210 16.78 -5.10 -14.69
C ALA A 210 16.44 -4.27 -15.93
N VAL A 211 15.58 -4.80 -16.79
CA VAL A 211 14.97 -4.07 -17.90
C VAL A 211 13.47 -4.08 -17.70
N ILE A 212 12.85 -2.90 -17.67
CA ILE A 212 11.41 -2.75 -17.51
C ILE A 212 10.89 -1.91 -18.66
N TYR A 213 9.96 -2.48 -19.41
CA TYR A 213 9.14 -1.75 -20.36
C TYR A 213 7.76 -1.50 -19.75
N GLN A 214 7.31 -0.25 -19.78
CA GLN A 214 5.98 0.17 -19.32
C GLN A 214 5.18 0.76 -20.49
N ASN A 215 3.94 0.31 -20.67
CA ASN A 215 2.98 0.92 -21.58
C ASN A 215 1.65 1.14 -20.87
N GLY A 216 1.32 2.40 -20.60
CA GLY A 216 0.11 2.73 -19.85
C GLY A 216 -0.01 4.22 -19.60
N TYR A 217 -0.57 4.57 -18.46
CA TYR A 217 -0.64 5.95 -17.99
C TYR A 217 0.52 6.22 -17.03
N ASP A 218 0.93 7.49 -16.94
CA ASP A 218 1.92 7.95 -15.98
C ASP A 218 1.21 8.22 -14.65
N GLU A 219 1.76 7.66 -13.57
CA GLU A 219 1.21 7.78 -12.23
C GLU A 219 2.05 8.62 -11.29
N GLN A 220 3.19 9.14 -11.77
CA GLN A 220 3.98 10.06 -10.99
C GLN A 220 3.17 11.33 -10.77
N ARG A 221 2.76 11.52 -9.51
CA ARG A 221 2.15 12.76 -9.08
C ARG A 221 3.23 13.59 -8.41
N TYR A 222 3.74 14.58 -9.14
CA TYR A 222 4.64 15.56 -8.57
C TYR A 222 3.85 16.43 -7.60
N LEU A 223 4.46 16.75 -6.45
CA LEU A 223 4.04 17.95 -5.74
C LEU A 223 4.54 19.12 -6.60
N ALA A 224 3.68 19.68 -7.45
CA ALA A 224 3.98 20.95 -8.07
C ALA A 224 4.07 22.01 -6.96
N PRO A 225 5.18 22.77 -6.87
CA PRO A 225 5.28 23.90 -5.94
C PRO A 225 4.30 25.03 -6.28
#